data_AF-A0A411ZK57-F1
#
_entry.id   AF-A0A411ZK57-F1
#
_cell.length_a   1.000
_cell.length_b   1.000
_cell.length_c   1.000
_cell.angle_alpha   90.00
_cell.angle_beta   90.00
_cell.angle_gamma   90.00
#
_symmetry.space_group_name_H-M   'P 1'
#
loop_
_entity.id
_entity.type
_entity.pdbx_description
1 polymer ?
#
loop_
_entity_poly.entity_id
_entity_poly.type
_entity_poly.pdbx_seq_one_letter_code
_entity_poly.pdbx_strand_id
1 'polypeptide(L)'
;MVDHFIIMASSYCKGTRIAFQQVYSGGVDRNEIQEIWDVMEQAGDGKFSYSTHYICTESADWKSVVSYDPFFEDAYLGQMRVL
;
A
#
# COMPACT_ATOMS: atom_id res chain seq x y z
N MET A 1 18.44 -2.81 3.45
CA MET A 1 17.07 -3.06 3.96
C MET A 1 16.27 -1.77 3.98
N VAL A 2 15.07 -1.81 3.43
CA VAL A 2 14.16 -0.69 3.24
C VAL A 2 12.78 -1.13 3.71
N ASP A 3 12.10 -0.27 4.46
CA ASP A 3 10.78 -0.54 5.00
C ASP A 3 9.69 -0.08 4.02
N HIS A 4 8.71 -0.93 3.79
CA HIS A 4 7.54 -0.65 2.96
C HIS A 4 6.31 -0.69 3.85
N PHE A 5 5.57 0.40 3.89
CA PHE A 5 4.21 0.43 4.39
C PHE A 5 3.25 0.39 3.20
N ILE A 6 2.39 -0.61 3.16
CA ILE A 6 1.52 -0.86 2.02
C ILE A 6 0.08 -0.83 2.50
N ILE A 7 -0.74 0.02 1.90
CA ILE A 7 -2.19 -0.01 2.05
C ILE A 7 -2.79 -0.70 0.84
N MET A 8 -3.56 -1.75 1.09
CA MET A 8 -4.25 -2.53 0.08
C MET A 8 -5.72 -2.14 0.09
N ALA A 9 -6.24 -1.70 -1.05
CA ALA A 9 -7.67 -1.53 -1.29
C ALA A 9 -8.16 -2.63 -2.23
N SER A 10 -9.13 -3.42 -1.80
CA SER A 10 -9.64 -4.56 -2.56
C SER A 10 -11.14 -4.43 -2.86
N SER A 11 -11.49 -4.66 -4.13
CA SER A 11 -12.87 -4.87 -4.57
C SER A 11 -13.07 -6.36 -4.84
N TYR A 12 -13.61 -7.09 -3.86
CA TYR A 12 -13.88 -8.52 -4.00
C TYR A 12 -14.88 -8.82 -5.14
N CYS A 13 -15.86 -7.93 -5.35
CA CYS A 13 -16.82 -8.07 -6.46
C CYS A 13 -16.17 -7.96 -7.84
N LYS A 14 -15.12 -7.15 -7.98
CA LYS A 14 -14.42 -6.92 -9.27
C LYS A 14 -13.12 -7.72 -9.40
N GLY A 15 -12.73 -8.48 -8.37
CA GLY A 15 -11.44 -9.18 -8.31
C GLY A 15 -10.22 -8.25 -8.41
N THR A 16 -10.39 -6.96 -8.14
CA THR A 16 -9.32 -5.96 -8.32
C THR A 16 -8.71 -5.60 -6.98
N ARG A 17 -7.37 -5.55 -6.93
CA ARG A 17 -6.60 -5.14 -5.75
C ARG A 17 -5.67 -4.00 -6.14
N ILE A 18 -5.68 -2.93 -5.37
CA ILE A 18 -4.82 -1.76 -5.55
C ILE A 18 -3.92 -1.69 -4.32
N ALA A 19 -2.62 -1.57 -4.54
CA ALA A 19 -1.62 -1.36 -3.52
C ALA A 19 -1.12 0.09 -3.57
N PHE A 20 -0.97 0.71 -2.42
CA PHE A 20 -0.32 2.00 -2.26
C PHE A 20 0.87 1.82 -1.35
N GLN A 21 2.06 2.14 -1.84
CA GLN A 21 3.33 1.83 -1.18
C GLN A 21 4.02 3.12 -0.77
N GLN A 22 4.25 3.28 0.54
CA GLN A 22 5.24 4.23 1.06
C GLN A 22 6.51 3.50 1.46
N VAL A 23 7.64 4.11 1.12
CA VAL A 23 8.98 3.56 1.32
C VAL A 23 9.71 4.44 2.32
N TYR A 24 10.21 3.82 3.39
CA TYR A 24 10.89 4.52 4.47
C TYR A 24 12.33 4.03 4.63
N SER A 25 13.23 4.97 4.86
CA SER A 25 14.59 4.70 5.29
C SER A 25 14.74 5.15 6.75
N GLY A 26 14.46 4.25 7.71
CA GLY A 26 14.66 4.53 9.14
C GLY A 26 13.40 4.66 9.98
N GLY A 27 12.35 3.91 9.64
CA GLY A 27 11.10 3.87 10.40
C GLY A 27 9.98 4.69 9.79
N VAL A 28 8.76 4.36 10.21
CA VAL A 28 7.52 4.81 9.60
C VAL A 28 7.01 6.10 10.24
N ASP A 29 6.62 7.07 9.42
CA ASP A 29 5.86 8.25 9.89
C ASP A 29 4.37 7.89 10.03
N ARG A 30 3.88 7.89 11.28
CA ARG A 30 2.48 7.56 11.57
C ARG A 30 1.51 8.64 11.10
N ASN A 31 1.93 9.90 11.06
CA ASN A 31 1.07 10.99 10.61
C ASN A 31 0.85 10.87 9.10
N GLU A 32 1.91 10.60 8.33
CA GLU A 32 1.82 10.35 6.88
C GLU A 32 0.88 9.18 6.58
N ILE A 33 0.97 8.08 7.35
CA ILE A 33 0.04 6.95 7.20
C ILE A 33 -1.40 7.36 7.45
N GLN A 34 -1.66 8.12 8.51
CA GLN A 34 -3.01 8.53 8.86
C GLN A 34 -3.62 9.42 7.77
N GLU A 35 -2.85 10.38 7.25
CA GLU A 35 -3.28 11.23 6.14
C GLU A 35 -3.62 10.40 4.89
N ILE A 36 -2.79 9.41 4.57
CA ILE A 36 -3.02 8.50 3.45
C ILE A 36 -4.30 7.68 3.67
N TRP A 37 -4.51 7.18 4.88
CA TRP A 37 -5.70 6.42 5.25
C TRP A 37 -6.97 7.25 5.08
N ASP A 38 -6.98 8.48 5.59
CA ASP A 38 -8.13 9.38 5.54
C ASP A 38 -8.52 9.71 4.09
N VAL A 39 -7.54 9.90 3.20
CA VAL A 39 -7.78 10.12 1.76
C VAL A 39 -8.41 8.89 1.12
N MET A 40 -7.96 7.68 1.46
CA MET A 40 -8.51 6.45 0.89
C MET A 40 -9.94 6.19 1.37
N GLU A 41 -10.21 6.35 2.67
CA GLU A 41 -11.57 6.20 3.19
C GLU A 41 -12.55 7.14 2.49
N GLN A 42 -12.16 8.41 2.30
CA GLN A 42 -12.97 9.39 1.57
C GLN A 42 -13.18 8.98 0.11
N ALA A 43 -12.13 8.52 -0.58
CA ALA A 43 -12.23 8.12 -2.00
C ALA A 43 -13.05 6.85 -2.21
N GLY A 44 -13.06 5.95 -1.23
CA GLY A 44 -13.74 4.66 -1.32
C GLY A 44 -15.23 4.69 -1.00
N ASP A 45 -15.77 5.81 -0.50
CA ASP A 45 -17.17 5.93 -0.07
C ASP A 45 -17.60 4.77 0.87
N GLY A 46 -16.65 4.31 1.71
CA GLY A 46 -16.82 3.18 2.63
C GLY A 46 -17.02 1.79 1.97
N LYS A 47 -16.84 1.65 0.65
CA LYS A 47 -17.16 0.43 -0.11
C LYS A 47 -15.96 -0.47 -0.41
N PHE A 48 -14.75 -0.05 -0.05
CA PHE A 48 -13.56 -0.87 -0.22
C PHE A 48 -13.19 -1.56 1.09
N SER A 49 -12.66 -2.78 0.94
CA SER A 49 -11.98 -3.45 2.04
C SER A 49 -10.52 -3.03 2.02
N TYR A 50 -10.06 -2.49 3.15
CA TYR A 50 -8.69 -2.06 3.33
C TYR A 50 -7.91 -3.03 4.21
N SER A 51 -6.61 -3.18 3.94
CA SER A 51 -5.66 -3.82 4.84
C SER A 51 -4.30 -3.13 4.77
N THR A 52 -3.53 -3.19 5.84
CA THR A 52 -2.18 -2.61 5.92
C THR A 52 -1.15 -3.72 6.04
N HIS A 53 -0.03 -3.58 5.36
CA HIS A 53 1.10 -4.51 5.41
C HIS A 53 2.39 -3.74 5.69
N TYR A 54 3.26 -4.34 6.48
CA TYR A 54 4.60 -3.83 6.76
C TYR A 54 5.63 -4.87 6.33
N ILE A 55 6.49 -4.51 5.39
CA ILE A 55 7.46 -5.43 4.77
C ILE A 55 8.82 -4.76 4.75
N CYS A 56 9.87 -5.51 5.04
CA CYS A 56 11.24 -5.04 4.90
C CYS A 56 11.92 -5.83 3.78
N THR A 57 12.44 -5.15 2.76
CA THR A 57 13.15 -5.81 1.64
C THR A 57 14.50 -5.17 1.37
N GLU A 58 15.26 -5.70 0.40
CA GLU A 58 16.58 -5.18 0.08
C GLU A 58 16.56 -3.87 -0.73
N SER A 59 15.42 -3.51 -1.35
CA SER A 59 15.32 -2.32 -2.21
C SER A 59 13.94 -1.66 -2.15
N ALA A 60 13.85 -0.40 -2.57
CA ALA A 60 12.61 0.37 -2.62
C ALA A 60 11.59 -0.14 -3.66
N ASP A 61 12.04 -0.96 -4.61
CA ASP A 61 11.25 -1.34 -5.78
C ASP A 61 10.09 -2.26 -5.42
N TRP A 62 8.92 -2.05 -6.04
CA TRP A 62 7.77 -2.94 -5.91
C TRP A 62 8.09 -4.40 -6.25
N LYS A 63 9.00 -4.62 -7.22
CA LYS A 63 9.47 -5.96 -7.58
C LYS A 63 10.12 -6.69 -6.40
N SER A 64 10.78 -5.96 -5.51
CA SER A 64 11.37 -6.49 -4.27
C SER A 64 10.28 -6.99 -3.32
N VAL A 65 9.18 -6.24 -3.19
CA VAL A 65 7.99 -6.63 -2.41
C VAL A 65 7.34 -7.89 -2.98
N VAL A 66 7.08 -7.93 -4.30
CA VAL A 66 6.45 -9.09 -4.96
C VAL A 66 7.34 -10.34 -4.86
N SER A 67 8.66 -10.17 -4.96
CA SER A 67 9.61 -11.28 -4.81
C SER A 67 9.66 -11.82 -3.37
N TYR A 68 9.43 -10.94 -2.39
CA TYR A 68 9.36 -11.30 -0.97
C TYR A 68 8.07 -12.04 -0.63
N ASP A 69 6.92 -11.59 -1.15
CA ASP A 69 5.61 -12.21 -0.93
C ASP A 69 4.75 -12.19 -2.22
N PRO A 70 4.46 -13.35 -2.82
CA PRO A 70 3.61 -13.47 -4.01
C PRO A 70 2.18 -12.96 -3.82
N PHE A 71 1.71 -12.74 -2.58
CA PHE A 71 0.43 -12.08 -2.33
C PHE A 71 0.28 -10.78 -3.14
N PHE A 72 1.36 -10.05 -3.40
CA PHE A 72 1.35 -8.76 -4.08
C PHE A 72 1.42 -8.83 -5.62
N GLU A 73 1.58 -10.00 -6.23
CA GLU A 73 1.87 -10.16 -7.67
C GLU A 73 0.82 -9.50 -8.59
N ASP A 74 -0.47 -9.71 -8.29
CA ASP A 74 -1.58 -9.15 -9.10
C ASP A 74 -2.14 -7.82 -8.56
N ALA A 75 -1.41 -7.13 -7.67
CA ALA A 75 -1.86 -5.85 -7.16
C ALA A 75 -1.43 -4.71 -8.10
N TYR A 76 -2.39 -3.85 -8.46
CA TYR A 76 -2.08 -2.62 -9.18
C TYR A 76 -1.42 -1.63 -8.24
N LEU A 77 -0.16 -1.26 -8.52
CA LEU A 77 0.52 -0.22 -7.76
C LEU A 77 -0.07 1.15 -8.11
N GLY A 78 -0.84 1.72 -7.20
CA GLY A 78 -1.36 3.07 -7.27
C GLY A 78 -0.31 4.09 -6.82
N GLN A 79 -0.35 5.29 -7.41
CA GLN A 79 0.37 6.45 -6.91
C GLN A 79 -0.63 7.42 -6.32
N MET A 80 -0.44 7.79 -5.05
CA MET A 80 -1.25 8.84 -4.44
C MET A 80 -0.52 10.17 -4.57
N ARG A 81 -1.11 11.11 -5.31
CA ARG A 81 -0.68 12.50 -5.30
C ARG A 81 -1.48 13.22 -4.23
N VAL A 82 -0.84 13.56 -3.12
CA VAL A 82 -1.39 14.51 -2.16
C VAL A 82 -1.37 15.88 -2.85
N LEU A 83 -2.54 16.52 -2.96
CA LEU A 83 -2.71 17.85 -3.57
C LEU A 83 -2.33 18.96 -2.59
#